data_AF-A0A946B0M0-F1
#
_entry.id   AF-A0A946B0M0-F1
#
_cell.length_a   1.000
_cell.length_b   1.000
_cell.length_c   1.000
_cell.angle_alpha   90.00
_cell.angle_beta   90.00
_cell.angle_gamma   90.00
#
_symmetry.space_group_name_H-M   'P 1'
#
loop_
_entity.id
_entity.type
_entity.pdbx_description
1 polymer ?
#
loop_
_entity_poly.entity_id
_entity_poly.type
_entity_poly.pdbx_seq_one_letter_code
_entity_poly.pdbx_strand_id
1 'polypeptide(L)'
;MLVAALADRPSSMASNDKAEISPVAVSTTLEDDFVSPLTAVRGSLEVLRDTPDLAGADRERFIDIALRACSRLEQAVGVLAKTVYAPCDTKTAEPDPARRAFLARMDFLDELQVLDLDFSDYLFDNSQAVHSFFDAIDAEIERTGRQWRIVVNFRNCKIWPEAWVAYAHRGKRVNTLYALASVRYAATDDDAPLPDAAKRDGFDSAPFPSRDMALAHIVELGG
;
A
#
# COMPACT_ATOMS: atom_id res chain seq x y z
N MET A 1 64.24 36.52 -3.02
CA MET A 1 64.39 35.11 -3.45
C MET A 1 63.18 34.34 -2.91
N LEU A 2 62.42 33.67 -3.79
CA LEU A 2 61.27 32.76 -3.55
C LEU A 2 59.99 33.36 -2.90
N VAL A 3 58.81 33.39 -3.56
CA VAL A 3 57.85 32.35 -4.04
C VAL A 3 56.76 32.04 -3.01
N ALA A 4 55.51 32.08 -3.50
CA ALA A 4 54.25 31.75 -2.86
C ALA A 4 54.07 30.25 -2.56
N ALA A 5 53.18 29.90 -1.62
CA ALA A 5 52.14 28.86 -1.80
C ALA A 5 51.23 28.72 -0.56
N LEU A 6 49.96 28.46 -0.87
CA LEU A 6 48.82 28.22 0.01
C LEU A 6 48.93 26.88 0.77
N ALA A 7 48.40 26.82 1.99
CA ALA A 7 47.92 25.58 2.60
C ALA A 7 46.82 25.84 3.65
N ASP A 8 45.61 25.47 3.25
CA ASP A 8 44.48 24.86 3.97
C ASP A 8 44.10 25.24 5.41
N ARG A 9 42.83 25.65 5.53
CA ARG A 9 42.03 25.60 6.77
C ARG A 9 41.37 24.21 6.85
N PRO A 10 41.40 23.51 8.00
CA PRO A 10 40.58 22.31 8.15
C PRO A 10 39.12 22.70 8.40
N SER A 11 38.26 22.38 7.43
CA SER A 11 36.81 22.36 7.58
C SER A 11 36.38 21.32 8.61
N SER A 12 35.61 21.77 9.60
CA SER A 12 34.92 20.94 10.58
C SER A 12 33.99 19.95 9.87
N MET A 13 34.29 18.65 9.99
CA MET A 13 33.39 17.56 9.61
C MET A 13 32.16 17.62 10.51
N ALA A 14 31.02 17.99 9.93
CA ALA A 14 29.71 17.72 10.50
C ALA A 14 29.55 16.21 10.67
N SER A 15 29.38 15.79 11.92
CA SER A 15 29.00 14.43 12.30
C SER A 15 27.66 14.11 11.65
N ASN A 16 27.66 13.29 10.59
CA ASN A 16 26.47 12.76 9.98
C ASN A 16 26.08 11.49 10.76
N ASP A 17 25.43 11.67 11.91
CA ASP A 17 24.73 10.59 12.63
C ASP A 17 23.53 10.15 11.79
N LYS A 18 23.78 9.32 10.79
CA LYS A 18 22.77 8.38 10.31
C LYS A 18 22.66 7.32 11.39
N ALA A 19 21.62 7.41 12.22
CA ALA A 19 21.23 6.33 13.12
C ALA A 19 20.97 5.07 12.27
N GLU A 20 21.98 4.21 12.17
CA GLU A 20 21.82 2.86 11.65
C GLU A 20 20.84 2.14 12.58
N ILE A 21 19.61 1.97 12.11
CA ILE A 21 18.60 1.18 12.80
C ILE A 21 19.10 -0.26 12.76
N SER A 22 19.70 -0.71 13.87
CA SER A 22 20.21 -2.07 13.98
C SER A 22 19.05 -3.07 13.78
N PRO A 23 19.18 -4.07 12.89
CA PRO A 23 18.12 -5.05 12.64
C PRO A 23 17.67 -5.82 13.88
N VAL A 24 18.53 -5.91 14.91
CA VAL A 24 18.19 -6.47 16.22
C VAL A 24 17.15 -5.61 16.95
N ALA A 25 17.24 -4.28 16.85
CA ALA A 25 16.29 -3.36 17.48
C ALA A 25 14.90 -3.43 16.85
N VAL A 26 14.81 -3.63 15.53
CA VAL A 26 13.53 -3.82 14.82
C VAL A 26 12.87 -5.15 15.21
N SER A 27 13.65 -6.21 15.36
CA SER A 27 13.15 -7.53 15.76
C SER A 27 12.58 -7.53 17.19
N THR A 28 13.27 -6.90 18.16
CA THR A 28 12.77 -6.80 19.53
C THR A 28 11.51 -5.93 19.61
N THR A 29 11.45 -4.86 18.81
CA THR A 29 10.26 -3.99 18.71
C THR A 29 9.05 -4.77 18.18
N LEU A 30 9.24 -5.61 17.16
CA LEU A 30 8.15 -6.42 16.60
C LEU A 30 7.62 -7.47 17.60
N GLU A 31 8.53 -8.14 18.32
CA GLU A 31 8.15 -9.14 19.32
C GLU A 31 7.37 -8.53 20.49
N ASP A 32 7.81 -7.38 20.98
CA ASP A 32 7.20 -6.72 22.14
C ASP A 32 5.90 -5.98 21.79
N ASP A 33 5.83 -5.36 20.61
CA ASP A 33 4.69 -4.53 20.22
C ASP A 33 3.55 -5.33 19.59
N PHE A 34 3.84 -6.48 18.98
CA PHE A 34 2.84 -7.25 18.24
C PHE A 34 2.72 -8.70 18.69
N VAL A 35 3.82 -9.46 18.73
CA VAL A 35 3.75 -10.91 18.98
C VAL A 35 3.34 -11.22 20.42
N SER A 36 3.93 -10.52 21.39
CA SER A 36 3.62 -10.71 22.82
C SER A 36 2.16 -10.35 23.15
N PRO A 37 1.61 -9.19 22.72
CA PRO A 37 0.19 -8.90 22.89
C PRO A 37 -0.75 -9.91 22.23
N LEU A 38 -0.47 -10.37 21.00
CA LEU A 38 -1.29 -11.38 20.32
C LEU A 38 -1.31 -12.70 21.09
N THR A 39 -0.15 -13.10 21.63
CA THR A 39 -0.04 -14.29 22.47
C THR A 39 -0.86 -14.16 23.75
N ALA A 40 -0.83 -12.98 24.39
CA ALA A 40 -1.61 -12.70 25.59
C ALA A 40 -3.13 -12.71 25.34
N VAL A 41 -3.59 -12.13 24.22
CA VAL A 41 -5.00 -12.18 23.81
C VAL A 41 -5.43 -13.64 23.63
N ARG A 42 -4.68 -14.38 22.82
CA ARG A 42 -4.99 -15.78 22.53
C ARG A 42 -5.06 -16.63 23.80
N GLY A 43 -4.02 -16.58 24.64
CA GLY A 43 -3.98 -17.38 25.87
C GLY A 43 -5.11 -17.04 26.83
N SER A 44 -5.46 -15.75 26.96
CA SER A 44 -6.57 -15.32 27.82
C SER A 44 -7.92 -15.83 27.30
N LEU A 45 -8.14 -15.79 25.98
CA LEU A 45 -9.38 -16.29 25.37
C LEU A 45 -9.47 -17.83 25.40
N GLU A 46 -8.35 -18.53 25.25
CA GLU A 46 -8.28 -20.00 25.40
C GLU A 46 -8.68 -20.41 26.82
N VAL A 47 -8.14 -19.75 27.86
CA VAL A 47 -8.50 -20.02 29.25
C VAL A 47 -9.99 -19.75 29.52
N LEU A 48 -10.52 -18.64 29.02
CA LEU A 48 -11.95 -18.31 29.16
C LEU A 48 -12.87 -19.31 28.46
N ARG A 49 -12.43 -19.90 27.35
CA ARG A 49 -13.15 -20.94 26.60
C ARG A 49 -13.09 -22.28 27.32
N ASP A 50 -11.88 -22.68 27.76
CA ASP A 50 -11.60 -24.03 28.25
C ASP A 50 -11.94 -24.21 29.73
N THR A 51 -12.16 -23.12 30.47
CA THR A 51 -12.53 -23.14 31.89
C THR A 51 -13.81 -22.33 32.14
N PRO A 52 -14.99 -22.85 31.78
CA PRO A 52 -16.26 -22.12 31.87
C PRO A 52 -16.72 -21.85 33.31
N ASP A 53 -16.18 -22.55 34.30
CA ASP A 53 -16.48 -22.46 35.73
C ASP A 53 -15.54 -21.50 36.51
N LEU A 54 -14.72 -20.71 35.81
CA LEU A 54 -13.89 -19.66 36.40
C LEU A 54 -14.70 -18.75 37.33
N ALA A 55 -14.14 -18.49 38.52
CA ALA A 55 -14.67 -17.49 39.45
C ALA A 55 -14.74 -16.11 38.78
N GLY A 56 -15.74 -15.31 39.16
CA GLY A 56 -16.00 -14.01 38.52
C GLY A 56 -14.77 -13.09 38.48
N ALA A 57 -14.01 -13.02 39.58
CA ALA A 57 -12.80 -12.21 39.66
C ALA A 57 -11.68 -12.71 38.72
N ASP A 58 -11.52 -14.02 38.55
CA ASP A 58 -10.52 -14.59 37.63
C ASP A 58 -10.93 -14.41 36.17
N ARG A 59 -12.22 -14.57 35.88
CA ARG A 59 -12.80 -14.28 34.56
C ARG A 59 -12.57 -12.81 34.17
N GLU A 60 -12.88 -11.88 35.07
CA GLU A 60 -12.65 -10.45 34.86
C GLU A 60 -11.17 -10.15 34.61
N ARG A 61 -10.26 -10.81 35.36
CA ARG A 61 -8.83 -10.67 35.18
C ARG A 61 -8.37 -11.08 33.78
N PHE A 62 -8.81 -12.23 33.25
CA PHE A 62 -8.44 -12.66 31.90
C PHE A 62 -9.03 -11.77 30.80
N ILE A 63 -10.25 -11.27 31.01
CA ILE A 63 -10.85 -10.28 30.11
C ILE A 63 -10.02 -8.99 30.10
N ASP A 64 -9.62 -8.48 31.26
CA ASP A 64 -8.80 -7.27 31.38
C ASP A 64 -7.42 -7.46 30.73
N ILE A 65 -6.78 -8.63 30.89
CA ILE A 65 -5.51 -8.95 30.20
C ILE A 65 -5.69 -8.89 28.68
N ALA A 66 -6.75 -9.51 28.14
CA ALA A 66 -7.02 -9.49 26.71
C ALA A 66 -7.28 -8.07 26.20
N LEU A 67 -8.10 -7.27 26.90
CA LEU A 67 -8.42 -5.90 26.50
C LEU A 67 -7.19 -4.98 26.54
N ARG A 68 -6.35 -5.10 27.56
CA ARG A 68 -5.08 -4.34 27.63
C ARG A 68 -4.13 -4.71 26.50
N ALA A 69 -4.04 -5.99 26.15
CA ALA A 69 -3.23 -6.44 25.02
C ALA A 69 -3.78 -5.91 23.68
N CYS A 70 -5.11 -5.91 23.48
CA CYS A 70 -5.74 -5.27 22.32
C CYS A 70 -5.42 -3.77 22.24
N SER A 71 -5.48 -3.03 23.36
CA SER A 71 -5.15 -1.60 23.36
C SER A 71 -3.68 -1.33 23.01
N ARG A 72 -2.76 -2.20 23.47
CA ARG A 72 -1.34 -2.12 23.09
C ARG A 72 -1.14 -2.34 21.59
N LEU A 73 -1.84 -3.32 21.00
CA LEU A 73 -1.83 -3.55 19.55
C LEU A 73 -2.36 -2.33 18.80
N GLU A 74 -3.46 -1.74 19.25
CA GLU A 74 -4.03 -0.53 18.64
C GLU A 74 -3.04 0.64 18.66
N GLN A 75 -2.34 0.84 19.78
CA GLN A 75 -1.31 1.86 19.90
C GLN A 75 -0.11 1.60 18.99
N ALA A 76 0.39 0.36 18.95
CA ALA A 76 1.51 -0.03 18.09
C ALA A 76 1.16 0.17 16.60
N VAL A 77 -0.04 -0.24 16.19
CA VAL A 77 -0.57 0.02 14.85
C VAL A 77 -0.69 1.53 14.60
N GLY A 78 -1.15 2.31 15.58
CA GLY A 78 -1.25 3.76 15.48
C GLY A 78 0.10 4.46 15.30
N VAL A 79 1.15 3.98 15.96
CA VAL A 79 2.53 4.46 15.77
C VAL A 79 3.03 4.10 14.38
N LEU A 80 2.90 2.83 13.97
CA LEU A 80 3.29 2.38 12.64
C LEU A 80 2.57 3.17 11.55
N ALA A 81 1.26 3.39 11.72
CA ALA A 81 0.45 4.21 10.84
C ALA A 81 1.00 5.64 10.75
N LYS A 82 1.36 6.30 11.85
CA LYS A 82 1.95 7.66 11.79
C LYS A 82 3.30 7.69 11.08
N THR A 83 4.10 6.64 11.20
CA THR A 83 5.40 6.54 10.51
C THR A 83 5.22 6.29 9.02
N VAL A 84 4.22 5.50 8.63
CA VAL A 84 3.89 5.17 7.23
C VAL A 84 3.06 6.27 6.55
N TYR A 85 2.21 6.98 7.31
CA TYR A 85 1.29 8.03 6.86
C TYR A 85 1.70 9.43 7.35
N ALA A 86 3.00 9.69 7.56
CA ALA A 86 3.45 11.07 7.76
C ALA A 86 2.90 11.91 6.60
N PRO A 87 2.16 13.00 6.86
CA PRO A 87 1.58 13.80 5.80
C PRO A 87 2.72 14.30 4.93
N CYS A 88 2.78 13.83 3.69
CA CYS A 88 3.67 14.39 2.70
C CYS A 88 3.20 15.83 2.51
N ASP A 89 4.06 16.80 2.88
CA ASP A 89 3.81 18.21 2.64
C ASP A 89 3.43 18.37 1.16
N THR A 90 2.16 18.69 0.93
CA THR A 90 1.60 18.95 -0.39
C THR A 90 2.09 20.30 -0.87
N LYS A 91 3.38 20.38 -1.17
CA LYS A 91 3.94 21.55 -1.83
C LYS A 91 3.64 21.41 -3.31
N THR A 92 2.65 22.18 -3.75
CA THR A 92 2.37 22.47 -5.16
C THR A 92 3.69 22.85 -5.83
N ALA A 93 4.19 21.97 -6.70
CA ALA A 93 5.37 22.21 -7.51
C ALA A 93 5.08 21.72 -8.94
N GLU A 94 5.67 22.41 -9.90
CA GLU A 94 5.65 22.21 -11.36
C GLU A 94 5.64 20.75 -11.83
N PRO A 95 5.23 20.45 -13.08
CA PRO A 95 4.98 19.09 -13.52
C PRO A 95 6.26 18.24 -13.49
N ASP A 96 6.40 17.51 -12.37
CA ASP A 96 7.43 16.52 -12.11
C ASP A 96 7.54 15.57 -13.33
N PRO A 97 8.75 15.36 -13.89
CA PRO A 97 8.99 14.33 -14.88
C PRO A 97 8.38 12.96 -14.50
N ALA A 98 8.37 12.61 -13.20
CA ALA A 98 7.72 11.41 -12.71
C ALA A 98 6.19 11.46 -12.91
N ARG A 99 5.56 12.59 -12.60
CA ARG A 99 4.11 12.80 -12.83
C ARG A 99 3.75 12.68 -14.32
N ARG A 100 4.56 13.22 -15.23
CA ARG A 100 4.31 13.07 -16.68
C ARG A 100 4.45 11.61 -17.14
N ALA A 101 5.42 10.87 -16.60
CA ALA A 101 5.58 9.46 -16.90
C ALA A 101 4.38 8.63 -16.40
N PHE A 102 3.77 9.01 -15.27
CA PHE A 102 2.54 8.37 -14.77
C PHE A 102 1.33 8.67 -15.64
N LEU A 103 1.14 9.94 -16.03
CA LEU A 103 0.03 10.32 -16.91
C LEU A 103 0.09 9.62 -18.27
N ALA A 104 1.28 9.38 -18.80
CA ALA A 104 1.45 8.61 -20.04
C ALA A 104 1.03 7.14 -19.94
N ARG A 105 0.85 6.62 -18.71
CA ARG A 105 0.38 5.25 -18.42
C ARG A 105 -1.11 5.20 -18.07
N MET A 106 -1.82 6.31 -18.21
CA MET A 106 -3.26 6.42 -17.96
C MET A 106 -3.98 6.69 -19.27
N ASP A 107 -4.90 5.81 -19.65
CA ASP A 107 -5.73 6.00 -20.83
C ASP A 107 -7.20 6.09 -20.43
N PHE A 108 -7.83 7.21 -20.79
CA PHE A 108 -9.23 7.46 -20.52
C PHE A 108 -10.05 7.11 -21.75
N LEU A 109 -10.69 5.96 -21.71
CA LEU A 109 -11.59 5.47 -22.74
C LEU A 109 -12.99 6.03 -22.46
N ASP A 110 -13.19 7.30 -22.80
CA ASP A 110 -14.43 8.05 -22.50
C ASP A 110 -15.70 7.35 -22.99
N GLU A 111 -15.66 6.78 -24.21
CA GLU A 111 -16.81 6.09 -24.81
C GLU A 111 -17.24 4.86 -24.01
N LEU A 112 -16.29 4.19 -23.35
CA LEU A 112 -16.53 3.00 -22.54
C LEU A 112 -16.68 3.35 -21.04
N GLN A 113 -16.42 4.61 -20.67
CA GLN A 113 -16.26 5.07 -19.30
C GLN A 113 -15.25 4.19 -18.52
N VAL A 114 -14.15 3.84 -19.19
CA VAL A 114 -13.06 3.02 -18.64
C VAL A 114 -11.80 3.86 -18.46
N LEU A 115 -11.16 3.72 -17.30
CA LEU A 115 -9.81 4.17 -17.04
C LEU A 115 -8.87 2.96 -17.07
N ASP A 116 -7.99 2.93 -18.06
CA ASP A 116 -6.96 1.91 -18.20
C ASP A 116 -5.63 2.40 -17.61
N LEU A 117 -5.10 1.64 -16.65
CA LEU A 117 -3.92 1.97 -15.87
C LEU A 117 -2.80 0.97 -16.17
N ASP A 118 -1.69 1.44 -16.73
CA ASP A 118 -0.56 0.60 -17.08
C ASP A 118 0.54 0.56 -16.00
N PHE A 119 0.51 -0.46 -15.12
CA PHE A 119 1.59 -0.69 -14.14
C PHE A 119 2.66 -1.66 -14.69
N SER A 120 2.68 -1.91 -16.00
CA SER A 120 3.65 -2.84 -16.56
C SER A 120 5.09 -2.41 -16.26
N ASP A 121 5.90 -3.40 -15.87
CA ASP A 121 7.32 -3.27 -15.54
C ASP A 121 7.60 -2.23 -14.43
N TYR A 122 6.57 -1.82 -13.67
CA TYR A 122 6.72 -0.82 -12.62
C TYR A 122 7.13 -1.45 -11.29
N LEU A 123 8.03 -0.77 -10.59
CA LEU A 123 8.49 -1.16 -9.27
C LEU A 123 8.04 -0.14 -8.22
N PHE A 124 7.17 -0.57 -7.30
CA PHE A 124 6.87 0.17 -6.08
C PHE A 124 7.83 -0.29 -4.98
N ASP A 125 8.92 0.45 -4.79
CA ASP A 125 9.99 0.11 -3.83
C ASP A 125 9.81 0.79 -2.46
N ASN A 126 9.02 1.86 -2.38
CA ASN A 126 8.74 2.59 -1.14
C ASN A 126 7.36 3.27 -1.13
N SER A 127 6.92 3.72 0.05
CA SER A 127 5.62 4.37 0.23
C SER A 127 5.51 5.72 -0.50
N GLN A 128 6.59 6.49 -0.64
CA GLN A 128 6.58 7.77 -1.34
C GLN A 128 6.30 7.60 -2.83
N ALA A 129 6.88 6.58 -3.47
CA ALA A 129 6.61 6.24 -4.87
C ALA A 129 5.13 5.87 -5.07
N VAL A 130 4.57 5.09 -4.13
CA VAL A 130 3.13 4.77 -4.13
C VAL A 130 2.29 6.04 -3.98
N HIS A 131 2.56 6.88 -2.98
CA HIS A 131 1.79 8.10 -2.74
C HIS A 131 1.79 9.03 -3.94
N SER A 132 2.97 9.31 -4.51
CA SER A 132 3.13 10.19 -5.66
C SER A 132 2.34 9.67 -6.87
N PHE A 133 2.35 8.35 -7.09
CA PHE A 133 1.60 7.71 -8.15
C PHE A 133 0.09 7.84 -7.96
N PHE A 134 -0.41 7.47 -6.78
CA PHE A 134 -1.85 7.53 -6.49
C PHE A 134 -2.37 8.96 -6.36
N ASP A 135 -1.55 9.93 -5.95
CA ASP A 135 -1.94 11.35 -5.95
C ASP A 135 -2.11 11.89 -7.38
N ALA A 136 -1.29 11.42 -8.33
CA ALA A 136 -1.46 11.75 -9.74
C ALA A 136 -2.77 11.16 -10.32
N ILE A 137 -3.11 9.92 -9.94
CA ILE A 137 -4.37 9.29 -10.32
C ILE A 137 -5.56 10.04 -9.71
N ASP A 138 -5.54 10.28 -8.41
CA ASP A 138 -6.63 10.97 -7.70
C ASP A 138 -6.90 12.33 -8.35
N ALA A 139 -5.85 13.12 -8.61
CA ALA A 139 -5.98 14.43 -9.24
C ALA A 139 -6.59 14.38 -10.65
N GLU A 140 -6.25 13.37 -11.45
CA GLU A 140 -6.78 13.26 -12.82
C GLU A 140 -8.23 12.78 -12.81
N ILE A 141 -8.57 11.78 -11.98
CA ILE A 141 -9.95 11.30 -11.87
C ILE A 141 -10.86 12.39 -11.30
N GLU A 142 -10.43 13.12 -10.28
CA GLU A 142 -11.19 14.24 -9.72
C GLU A 142 -11.47 15.32 -10.77
N ARG A 143 -10.53 15.58 -11.69
CA ARG A 143 -10.72 16.53 -12.79
C ARG A 143 -11.85 16.11 -13.74
N THR A 144 -12.10 14.81 -13.89
CA THR A 144 -13.19 14.30 -14.72
C THR A 144 -14.57 14.45 -14.06
N GLY A 145 -14.61 14.60 -12.73
CA GLY A 145 -15.85 14.77 -11.97
C GLY A 145 -16.81 13.58 -12.00
N ARG A 146 -16.35 12.39 -12.40
CA ARG A 146 -17.18 11.18 -12.49
C ARG A 146 -16.44 9.93 -12.02
N GLN A 147 -17.20 8.88 -11.74
CA GLN A 147 -16.66 7.55 -11.44
C GLN A 147 -16.35 6.79 -12.73
N TRP A 148 -15.36 5.91 -12.68
CA TRP A 148 -14.84 5.18 -13.83
C TRP A 148 -14.82 3.68 -13.57
N ARG A 149 -14.89 2.89 -14.63
CA ARG A 149 -14.54 1.47 -14.59
C ARG A 149 -13.03 1.36 -14.72
N ILE A 150 -12.34 0.76 -13.75
CA ILE A 150 -10.87 0.77 -13.71
C ILE A 150 -10.33 -0.57 -14.19
N VAL A 151 -9.46 -0.53 -15.18
CA VAL A 151 -8.70 -1.69 -15.65
C VAL A 151 -7.23 -1.44 -15.32
N VAL A 152 -6.53 -2.44 -14.75
CA VAL A 152 -5.14 -2.28 -14.34
C VAL A 152 -4.24 -3.38 -14.91
N ASN A 153 -3.18 -2.99 -15.62
CA ASN A 153 -2.13 -3.89 -16.09
C ASN A 153 -1.09 -4.17 -15.00
N PHE A 154 -0.88 -5.43 -14.65
CA PHE A 154 0.11 -5.88 -13.66
C PHE A 154 1.29 -6.64 -14.28
N ARG A 155 1.45 -6.62 -15.60
CA ARG A 155 2.54 -7.35 -16.27
C ARG A 155 3.91 -6.98 -15.68
N ASN A 156 4.58 -7.93 -15.03
CA ASN A 156 5.88 -7.74 -14.36
C ASN A 156 5.92 -6.58 -13.33
N CYS A 157 4.77 -6.16 -12.81
CA CYS A 157 4.70 -5.19 -11.72
C CYS A 157 5.21 -5.83 -10.42
N LYS A 158 6.08 -5.12 -9.69
CA LYS A 158 6.59 -5.56 -8.39
C LYS A 158 6.28 -4.54 -7.32
N ILE A 159 5.83 -5.02 -6.17
CA ILE A 159 5.57 -4.21 -4.99
C ILE A 159 6.44 -4.78 -3.88
N TRP A 160 7.39 -3.99 -3.39
CA TRP A 160 8.22 -4.40 -2.27
C TRP A 160 7.42 -4.41 -0.96
N PRO A 161 7.78 -5.27 0.01
CA PRO A 161 7.05 -5.38 1.27
C PRO A 161 6.86 -4.03 2.00
N GLU A 162 7.85 -3.16 1.94
CA GLU A 162 7.87 -1.83 2.55
C GLU A 162 6.85 -0.87 1.91
N ALA A 163 6.50 -1.09 0.64
CA ALA A 163 5.52 -0.30 -0.10
C ALA A 163 4.11 -0.91 -0.07
N TRP A 164 3.97 -2.19 0.31
CA TRP A 164 2.73 -2.95 0.21
C TRP A 164 1.56 -2.34 0.98
N VAL A 165 1.80 -1.87 2.21
CA VAL A 165 0.73 -1.30 3.06
C VAL A 165 0.16 -0.04 2.42
N ALA A 166 1.04 0.87 1.98
CA ALA A 166 0.63 2.09 1.28
C ALA A 166 -0.14 1.75 0.00
N TYR A 167 0.34 0.76 -0.76
CA TYR A 167 -0.26 0.31 -2.00
C TYR A 167 -1.67 -0.25 -1.78
N ALA A 168 -1.83 -1.19 -0.86
CA ALA A 168 -3.11 -1.82 -0.55
C ALA A 168 -4.14 -0.79 -0.06
N HIS A 169 -3.71 0.13 0.81
CA HIS A 169 -4.58 1.19 1.31
C HIS A 169 -5.00 2.17 0.20
N ARG A 170 -4.06 2.67 -0.60
CA ARG A 170 -4.37 3.63 -1.68
C ARG A 170 -5.19 3.00 -2.80
N GLY A 171 -4.88 1.76 -3.20
CA GLY A 171 -5.67 1.02 -4.17
C GLY A 171 -7.11 0.82 -3.71
N LYS A 172 -7.33 0.45 -2.44
CA LYS A 172 -8.68 0.34 -1.86
C LYS A 172 -9.40 1.68 -1.86
N ARG A 173 -8.71 2.78 -1.52
CA ARG A 173 -9.29 4.12 -1.50
C ARG A 173 -9.75 4.57 -2.88
N VAL A 174 -8.92 4.40 -3.92
CA VAL A 174 -9.31 4.70 -5.31
C VAL A 174 -10.55 3.92 -5.71
N ASN A 175 -10.56 2.63 -5.42
CA ASN A 175 -11.69 1.78 -5.75
C ASN A 175 -12.99 2.20 -5.04
N THR A 176 -12.88 2.64 -3.78
CA THR A 176 -14.06 3.06 -3.00
C THR A 176 -14.62 4.40 -3.44
N LEU A 177 -13.75 5.36 -3.80
CA LEU A 177 -14.16 6.72 -4.14
C LEU A 177 -14.55 6.85 -5.61
N TYR A 178 -13.77 6.25 -6.50
CA TYR A 178 -13.81 6.58 -7.92
C TYR A 178 -14.17 5.41 -8.83
N ALA A 179 -14.11 4.16 -8.37
CA ALA A 179 -14.39 3.01 -9.21
C ALA A 179 -15.85 2.56 -9.17
N LEU A 180 -16.45 2.34 -10.34
CA LEU A 180 -17.71 1.60 -10.48
C LEU A 180 -17.47 0.09 -10.43
N ALA A 181 -16.36 -0.34 -11.02
CA ALA A 181 -15.83 -1.70 -11.00
C ALA A 181 -14.31 -1.62 -11.21
N SER A 182 -13.58 -2.63 -10.78
CA SER A 182 -12.13 -2.72 -10.97
C SER A 182 -11.72 -4.13 -11.34
N VAL A 183 -11.03 -4.28 -12.48
CA VAL A 183 -10.46 -5.55 -12.92
C VAL A 183 -8.96 -5.40 -13.17
N ARG A 184 -8.24 -6.51 -13.08
CA ARG A 184 -6.79 -6.57 -13.31
C ARG A 184 -6.51 -7.45 -14.50
N TYR A 185 -5.48 -7.14 -15.26
CA TYR A 185 -4.92 -8.06 -16.24
C TYR A 185 -3.40 -8.10 -16.13
N ALA A 186 -2.80 -9.21 -16.52
CA ALA A 186 -1.38 -9.34 -16.67
C ALA A 186 -1.16 -10.05 -17.99
N ALA A 187 -0.78 -9.29 -19.02
CA ALA A 187 -0.46 -9.87 -20.32
C ALA A 187 0.71 -10.85 -20.13
N THR A 188 0.43 -12.14 -20.26
CA THR A 188 1.45 -13.19 -20.40
C THR A 188 1.67 -13.41 -21.88
N ASP A 189 2.91 -13.68 -22.31
CA ASP A 189 3.21 -14.03 -23.72
C ASP A 189 2.53 -15.36 -24.16
N ASP A 190 1.92 -16.08 -23.24
CA ASP A 190 1.19 -17.33 -23.49
C ASP A 190 -0.32 -17.12 -23.63
N ASP A 191 -0.90 -17.87 -24.57
CA ASP A 191 -2.34 -18.16 -24.76
C ASP A 191 -2.93 -18.89 -23.53
N ALA A 192 -2.88 -18.27 -22.36
CA ALA A 192 -3.45 -18.82 -21.15
C ALA A 192 -4.97 -18.92 -21.31
N PRO A 193 -5.58 -20.09 -21.00
CA PRO A 193 -7.01 -20.28 -21.19
C PRO A 193 -7.83 -19.26 -20.41
N LEU A 194 -8.93 -18.80 -21.03
CA LEU A 194 -9.85 -17.84 -20.43
C LEU A 194 -10.31 -18.37 -19.06
N PRO A 195 -10.01 -17.68 -17.94
CA PRO A 195 -10.71 -17.97 -16.70
C PRO A 195 -12.22 -17.75 -16.94
N ASP A 196 -13.04 -18.61 -16.33
CA ASP A 196 -14.49 -18.63 -16.50
C ASP A 196 -15.10 -17.28 -16.03
N ALA A 197 -15.18 -16.32 -16.96
CA ALA A 197 -15.54 -14.93 -16.68
C ALA A 197 -16.96 -14.79 -16.11
N ALA A 198 -17.81 -15.79 -16.35
CA ALA A 198 -19.19 -15.86 -15.86
C ALA A 198 -19.33 -15.96 -14.33
N LYS A 199 -18.24 -16.16 -13.58
CA LYS A 199 -18.25 -16.25 -12.10
C LYS A 199 -17.56 -15.08 -11.39
N ARG A 200 -17.05 -14.10 -12.13
CA ARG A 200 -16.25 -13.01 -11.56
C ARG A 200 -17.13 -11.80 -11.27
N ASP A 201 -17.03 -11.26 -10.07
CA ASP A 201 -17.68 -10.00 -9.71
C ASP A 201 -16.79 -8.81 -10.08
N GLY A 202 -17.33 -7.59 -10.00
CA GLY A 202 -16.63 -6.37 -10.41
C GLY A 202 -15.42 -5.97 -9.56
N PHE A 203 -14.99 -6.81 -8.61
CA PHE A 203 -13.80 -6.60 -7.80
C PHE A 203 -12.92 -7.86 -7.69
N ASP A 204 -13.13 -8.88 -8.54
CA ASP A 204 -12.36 -10.13 -8.50
C ASP A 204 -10.86 -9.83 -8.58
N SER A 205 -10.12 -10.44 -7.67
CA SER A 205 -8.74 -10.12 -7.42
C SER A 205 -7.78 -10.73 -8.43
N ALA A 206 -8.18 -11.79 -9.13
CA ALA A 206 -7.30 -12.55 -10.01
C ALA A 206 -7.22 -11.92 -11.42
N PRO A 207 -6.01 -11.72 -11.97
CA PRO A 207 -5.83 -11.02 -13.23
C PRO A 207 -6.37 -11.80 -14.43
N PHE A 208 -6.87 -11.09 -15.43
CA PHE A 208 -7.14 -11.59 -16.77
C PHE A 208 -5.83 -11.75 -17.57
N PRO A 209 -5.77 -12.67 -18.54
CA PRO A 209 -4.56 -12.92 -19.32
C PRO A 209 -4.30 -11.86 -20.41
N SER A 210 -5.30 -11.05 -20.77
CA SER A 210 -5.14 -9.98 -21.78
C SER A 210 -5.96 -8.74 -21.47
N ARG A 211 -5.55 -7.62 -22.07
CA ARG A 211 -6.24 -6.33 -22.00
C ARG A 211 -7.65 -6.41 -22.57
N ASP A 212 -7.80 -7.00 -23.75
CA ASP A 212 -9.08 -7.08 -24.46
C ASP A 212 -10.12 -7.87 -23.66
N MET A 213 -9.70 -8.93 -22.97
CA MET A 213 -10.57 -9.69 -22.09
C MET A 213 -11.02 -8.90 -20.87
N ALA A 214 -10.10 -8.17 -20.25
CA ALA A 214 -10.43 -7.32 -19.10
C ALA A 214 -11.41 -6.20 -19.50
N LEU A 215 -11.21 -5.60 -20.68
CA LEU A 215 -12.11 -4.59 -21.23
C LEU A 215 -13.49 -5.15 -21.56
N ALA A 216 -13.56 -6.32 -22.22
CA ALA A 216 -14.84 -6.95 -22.53
C ALA A 216 -15.65 -7.23 -21.24
N HIS A 217 -15.00 -7.81 -20.23
CA HIS A 217 -15.67 -8.14 -18.97
C HIS A 217 -16.12 -6.90 -18.18
N ILE A 218 -15.29 -5.86 -18.09
CA ILE A 218 -15.66 -4.67 -17.30
C ILE A 218 -16.78 -3.87 -17.97
N VAL A 219 -16.87 -3.89 -19.31
CA VAL A 219 -17.99 -3.30 -20.05
C VAL A 219 -19.28 -4.08 -19.80
N GLU A 220 -19.23 -5.42 -19.78
CA GLU A 220 -20.40 -6.27 -19.47
C GLU A 220 -20.95 -6.01 -18.06
N LEU A 221 -20.09 -5.76 -17.07
CA LEU A 221 -20.52 -5.40 -15.70
C LEU A 221 -21.22 -4.04 -15.62
N GLY A 222 -21.14 -3.24 -16.69
CA GLY A 222 -21.61 -1.88 -16.75
C GLY A 222 -22.87 -1.64 -17.59
N GLY A 223 -23.31 -2.64 -18.36
CA GLY A 223 -24.54 -2.61 -19.15
C GLY A 223 -25.74 -3.16 -18.37
#